data_AF-A0A7G2TQ98-F1
#
_entry.id   AF-A0A7G2TQ98-F1
#
_cell.length_a   1.000
_cell.length_b   1.000
_cell.length_c   1.000
_cell.angle_alpha   90.00
_cell.angle_beta   90.00
_cell.angle_gamma   90.00
#
_symmetry.space_group_name_H-M   'P 1'
#
loop_
_entity.id
_entity.type
_entity.pdbx_description
1 polymer ?
#
loop_
_entity_poly.entity_id
_entity_poly.type
_entity_poly.pdbx_seq_one_letter_code
_entity_poly.pdbx_strand_id
1 'polypeptide(L)'
;MALIQAIAAANCEHLRLNQIASGMMILDQKAEEDGASDDPHDADRAANDEALDASMTLITALEAELAELDRHLAAAIERDEK
;
A
#
# COMPACT_ATOMS: atom_id res chain seq x y z
N MET A 1 14.39 6.98 -12.51
CA MET A 1 13.58 7.88 -11.66
C MET A 1 12.10 7.52 -11.64
N ALA A 2 11.47 7.17 -12.77
CA ALA A 2 10.04 6.82 -12.81
C ALA A 2 9.64 5.67 -11.86
N LEU A 3 10.43 4.61 -11.75
CA LEU A 3 10.17 3.49 -10.83
C LEU A 3 10.16 3.91 -9.35
N ILE A 4 11.14 4.72 -8.94
CA ILE A 4 11.21 5.26 -7.56
C ILE A 4 10.00 6.15 -7.27
N GLN A 5 9.57 6.97 -8.23
CA GLN A 5 8.37 7.79 -8.11
C GLN A 5 7.09 6.94 -8.01
N ALA A 6 7.01 5.83 -8.76
CA ALA A 6 5.91 4.88 -8.68
C ALA A 6 5.83 4.20 -7.31
N ILE A 7 6.98 3.77 -6.76
CA ILE A 7 7.06 3.21 -5.40
C ILE A 7 6.61 4.23 -4.37
N ALA A 8 7.10 5.47 -4.45
CA ALA A 8 6.71 6.53 -3.54
C ALA A 8 5.20 6.82 -3.61
N ALA A 9 4.62 6.87 -4.81
CA ALA A 9 3.19 7.06 -4.99
C ALA A 9 2.36 5.91 -4.39
N ALA A 10 2.77 4.66 -4.64
CA ALA A 10 2.10 3.48 -4.10
C ALA A 10 2.18 3.45 -2.56
N ASN A 11 3.32 3.80 -1.98
CA ASN A 11 3.49 3.89 -0.53
C ASN A 11 2.64 5.01 0.09
N CYS A 12 2.56 6.17 -0.55
CA CYS A 12 1.69 7.26 -0.10
C CYS A 12 0.22 6.83 -0.10
N GLU A 13 -0.22 6.13 -1.15
CA GLU A 13 -1.59 5.62 -1.23
C GLU A 13 -1.85 4.56 -0.15
N HIS A 14 -0.93 3.62 0.06
CA HIS A 14 -1.02 2.63 1.11
C HIS A 14 -1.15 3.27 2.51
N LEU A 15 -0.38 4.33 2.79
CA LEU A 15 -0.49 5.08 4.03
C LEU A 15 -1.84 5.78 4.17
N ARG A 16 -2.36 6.37 3.08
CA ARG A 16 -3.68 7.02 3.06
C ARG A 16 -4.79 6.01 3.37
N LEU A 17 -4.74 4.82 2.77
CA LEU A 17 -5.71 3.74 3.01
C LEU A 17 -5.65 3.20 4.45
N ASN A 18 -4.46 3.11 5.04
CA ASN A 18 -4.30 2.74 6.45
C ASN A 18 -4.91 3.80 7.40
N GLN A 19 -4.78 5.09 7.06
CA GLN A 19 -5.42 6.16 7.83
C GLN A 19 -6.95 6.08 7.75
N ILE A 20 -7.50 5.73 6.59
CA ILE A 20 -8.94 5.53 6.42
C ILE A 20 -9.42 4.33 7.25
N ALA A 21 -8.73 3.19 7.18
CA ALA A 21 -9.03 2.02 8.01
C ALA A 21 -9.03 2.37 9.51
N SER A 22 -8.00 3.09 9.96
CA SER A 22 -7.90 3.54 11.36
C SER A 22 -9.04 4.48 11.76
N GLY A 23 -9.46 5.37 10.84
CA GLY A 23 -10.59 6.27 11.05
C GLY A 23 -11.92 5.51 11.17
N MET A 24 -12.16 4.52 10.30
CA MET A 24 -13.35 3.68 10.37
C MET A 24 -13.43 2.94 11.71
N MET A 25 -12.32 2.32 12.15
CA MET A 25 -12.27 1.64 13.46
C MET A 25 -12.68 2.54 14.63
N ILE A 26 -12.34 3.84 14.59
CA ILE A 26 -12.74 4.80 15.62
C ILE A 26 -14.24 5.13 15.53
N LEU A 27 -14.78 5.24 14.32
CA LEU A 27 -16.21 5.48 14.10
C LEU A 27 -17.04 4.27 14.57
N ASP A 28 -16.57 3.07 14.28
CA ASP A 28 -17.20 1.81 14.72
C ASP A 28 -17.24 1.75 16.25
N GLN A 29 -16.11 2.05 16.91
CA GLN A 29 -16.05 2.08 18.37
C GLN A 29 -17.05 3.08 18.97
N LYS A 30 -17.25 4.24 18.35
CA LYS A 30 -18.24 5.22 18.80
C LYS A 30 -19.66 4.74 18.57
N ALA A 31 -19.93 4.11 17.43
CA ALA A 31 -21.24 3.55 17.13
C ALA A 31 -21.64 2.48 18.17
N GLU A 32 -20.68 1.63 18.57
CA GLU A 32 -20.85 0.67 19.66
C GLU A 32 -21.13 1.36 21.01
N GLU A 33 -20.36 2.41 21.35
CA GLU A 33 -20.56 3.20 22.57
C GLU A 33 -21.95 3.86 22.62
N ASP A 34 -22.43 4.36 21.48
CA ASP A 34 -23.74 5.00 21.32
C ASP A 34 -24.90 3.98 21.23
N GLY A 35 -24.60 2.67 21.24
CA GLY A 35 -25.61 1.60 21.20
C GLY A 35 -26.28 1.43 19.82
N ALA A 36 -25.65 1.90 18.75
CA ALA A 36 -26.09 1.63 17.38
C ALA A 36 -25.85 0.15 17.04
N SER A 37 -26.84 -0.51 16.41
CA SER A 37 -26.80 -1.97 16.15
C SER A 37 -26.50 -2.36 14.71
N ASP A 38 -26.43 -1.40 13.78
CA ASP A 38 -26.03 -1.64 12.39
C ASP A 38 -24.58 -1.18 12.24
N ASP A 39 -23.74 -1.96 11.54
CA ASP A 39 -22.41 -1.52 11.08
C ASP A 39 -22.61 -0.76 9.76
N PRO A 40 -22.64 0.59 9.78
CA PRO A 40 -22.93 1.38 8.59
C PRO A 40 -21.72 1.43 7.63
N HIS A 41 -20.58 0.86 8.03
CA HIS A 41 -19.29 1.01 7.35
C HIS A 41 -18.77 -0.30 6.73
N ASP A 42 -19.48 -1.41 6.85
CA ASP A 42 -19.05 -2.72 6.32
C ASP A 42 -18.64 -2.69 4.84
N ALA A 43 -19.42 -2.04 3.98
CA ALA A 43 -19.12 -1.94 2.56
C ALA A 43 -17.88 -1.06 2.29
N ASP A 44 -17.73 0.03 3.04
CA ASP A 44 -16.58 0.93 2.92
C ASP A 44 -15.31 0.27 3.44
N ARG A 45 -15.41 -0.53 4.50
CA ARG A 45 -14.31 -1.33 5.07
C ARG A 45 -13.84 -2.38 4.06
N ALA A 46 -14.78 -3.15 3.49
CA ALA A 46 -14.46 -4.14 2.47
C ALA A 46 -13.77 -3.51 1.24
N ALA A 47 -14.26 -2.36 0.76
CA ALA A 47 -13.63 -1.65 -0.36
C ALA A 47 -12.22 -1.13 -0.01
N ASN A 48 -12.02 -0.61 1.20
CA ASN A 48 -10.71 -0.14 1.65
C ASN A 48 -9.71 -1.29 1.84
N ASP A 49 -10.17 -2.45 2.33
CA ASP A 49 -9.35 -3.65 2.50
C ASP A 49 -8.92 -4.22 1.14
N GLU A 50 -9.82 -4.27 0.16
CA GLU A 50 -9.48 -4.65 -1.22
C GLU A 50 -8.45 -3.67 -1.83
N ALA A 51 -8.62 -2.37 -1.59
CA ALA A 51 -7.66 -1.36 -2.03
C ALA A 51 -6.29 -1.48 -1.35
N LEU A 52 -6.26 -1.84 -0.05
CA LEU A 52 -5.01 -2.10 0.69
C LEU A 52 -4.26 -3.29 0.11
N ASP A 53 -4.97 -4.38 -0.18
CA ASP A 53 -4.38 -5.59 -0.78
C ASP A 53 -3.83 -5.32 -2.20
N ALA A 54 -4.61 -4.61 -3.02
CA ALA A 54 -4.17 -4.18 -4.34
C ALA A 54 -2.93 -3.26 -4.27
N SER A 55 -2.92 -2.32 -3.32
CA SER A 55 -1.78 -1.43 -3.11
C SER A 55 -0.53 -2.19 -2.63
N MET A 56 -0.68 -3.16 -1.75
CA MET A 56 0.43 -3.99 -1.27
C MET A 56 1.01 -4.87 -2.39
N THR A 57 0.14 -5.44 -3.22
CA THR A 57 0.53 -6.22 -4.40
C THR A 57 1.33 -5.35 -5.37
N LEU A 58 0.89 -4.11 -5.61
CA LEU A 58 1.62 -3.17 -6.47
C LEU A 58 2.99 -2.80 -5.90
N ILE A 59 3.09 -2.49 -4.60
CA ILE A 59 4.37 -2.18 -3.93
C ILE A 59 5.34 -3.35 -4.10
N THR A 60 4.89 -4.57 -3.80
CA THR A 60 5.70 -5.79 -3.93
C THR A 60 6.23 -5.98 -5.35
N ALA A 61 5.39 -5.75 -6.36
CA ALA A 61 5.79 -5.86 -7.76
C ALA A 61 6.86 -4.82 -8.14
N LEU A 62 6.68 -3.56 -7.70
CA LEU A 62 7.63 -2.48 -7.98
C LEU A 62 8.97 -2.69 -7.26
N GLU A 63 8.96 -3.20 -6.04
CA GLU A 63 10.18 -3.55 -5.30
C GLU A 63 10.94 -4.69 -5.98
N ALA A 64 10.24 -5.69 -6.53
CA ALA A 64 10.86 -6.75 -7.30
C ALA A 64 11.52 -6.23 -8.59
N GLU A 65 10.86 -5.29 -9.28
CA GLU A 65 11.42 -4.61 -10.46
C GLU A 65 12.67 -3.80 -10.10
N LEU A 66 12.65 -3.09 -8.97
CA LEU A 66 13.79 -2.32 -8.48
C LEU A 66 14.98 -3.24 -8.18
N ALA A 67 14.74 -4.36 -7.49
CA ALA A 67 15.78 -5.34 -7.18
C ALA A 67 16.39 -5.97 -8.45
N GLU A 68 15.60 -6.15 -9.51
CA GLU A 68 16.12 -6.62 -10.79
C GLU A 68 16.98 -5.56 -11.49
N LEU A 69 16.56 -4.29 -11.45
CA LEU A 69 17.36 -3.18 -11.98
C LEU A 69 18.71 -3.07 -11.25
N ASP A 70 18.72 -3.22 -9.93
CA ASP A 70 19.94 -3.20 -9.13
C ASP A 70 20.89 -4.34 -9.50
N ARG A 71 20.36 -5.56 -9.75
CA ARG A 71 21.16 -6.70 -10.24
C ARG A 71 21.78 -6.41 -11.61
N HIS A 72 21.00 -5.86 -12.53
CA HIS A 72 21.51 -5.50 -13.86
C HIS A 72 22.60 -4.42 -13.79
N LEU A 73 22.44 -3.43 -12.92
CA LEU A 73 23.42 -2.39 -12.72
C LEU A 73 24.73 -2.97 -12.16
N ALA A 74 24.66 -3.84 -11.15
CA ALA A 74 25.84 -4.51 -10.59
C ALA A 74 26.57 -5.34 -11.65
N ALA A 75 25.85 -6.14 -12.44
CA ALA A 75 26.43 -6.95 -13.51
C ALA A 75 27.07 -6.10 -14.63
N ALA A 76 26.52 -4.91 -14.92
CA ALA A 76 27.10 -3.99 -15.88
C ALA A 76 28.41 -3.37 -15.36
N ILE A 77 28.45 -2.97 -14.09
CA ILE A 77 29.66 -2.43 -13.44
C ILE A 77 30.79 -3.48 -13.46
N GLU A 78 30.51 -4.72 -13.08
CA GLU A 78 31.51 -5.80 -13.09
C GLU A 78 32.08 -6.13 -14.49
N ARG A 79 31.34 -5.81 -15.55
CA ARG A 79 31.78 -6.00 -16.95
C ARG A 79 32.68 -4.87 -17.43
N ASP A 80 32.48 -3.66 -16.93
CA ASP A 80 33.27 -2.48 -17.31
C ASP A 80 34.63 -2.44 -16.60
N GLU A 81 34.75 -3.12 -15.44
CA GLU A 81 35.99 -3.27 -14.67
C GLU A 81 36.91 -4.42 -15.15
N LYS A 82 36.51 -5.19 -16.19
CA LYS A 82 37.29 -6.31 -16.75
C LYS A 82 37.82 -6.01 -18.15
#